data_AF-A0A1F8T465-F1
#
_entry.id   AF-A0A1F8T465-F1
#
_cell.length_a   1.000
_cell.length_b   1.000
_cell.length_c   1.000
_cell.angle_alpha   90.00
_cell.angle_beta   90.00
_cell.angle_gamma   90.00
#
_symmetry.space_group_name_H-M   'P 1'
#
loop_
_entity.id
_entity.type
_entity.pdbx_description
1 polymer ?
#
loop_
_entity_poly.entity_id
_entity_poly.type
_entity_poly.pdbx_seq_one_letter_code
_entity_poly.pdbx_strand_id
1 'polypeptide(L)'
;MLEQVVGPVLASLLTIMMLSYIIGDNAFFRLACFIFVGVASGYAGAIAWHHVLWPGLGEPFVQNGVSTLTDPALIVTVVVPLVLIGLMLFKLSAATAPYGTLPLALMVGIGAGVLVGGAITGTLIPQSMAAMTTLDPRAVAPQTGETGLERVINVIILLAGTLSTLMYFRFTATRSASGETRRTRLMRIVASGGGFFIALTFGVMYAGALAAAVIVLAERVQFLAEVVVNMLGRL
;
A
#
# COMPACT_ATOMS: atom_id res chain seq x y z
N MET A 1 -26.92 -14.52 19.93
CA MET A 1 -27.29 -15.73 19.16
C MET A 1 -27.35 -15.45 17.66
N LEU A 2 -28.13 -14.46 17.18
CA LEU A 2 -28.22 -14.15 15.73
C LEU A 2 -26.88 -13.72 15.10
N GLU A 3 -26.12 -12.83 15.73
CA GLU A 3 -24.83 -12.36 15.17
C GLU A 3 -23.79 -13.47 15.01
N GLN A 4 -23.79 -14.44 15.94
CA GLN A 4 -22.85 -15.58 15.92
C GLN A 4 -23.17 -16.59 14.80
N VAL A 5 -24.37 -16.54 14.22
CA VAL A 5 -24.78 -17.42 13.11
C VAL A 5 -24.73 -16.68 11.78
N VAL A 6 -25.22 -15.44 11.75
CA VAL A 6 -25.27 -14.64 10.52
C VAL A 6 -23.87 -14.32 10.01
N GLY A 7 -22.93 -13.94 10.88
CA GLY A 7 -21.55 -13.60 10.49
C GLY A 7 -20.84 -14.73 9.74
N PRO A 8 -20.74 -15.95 10.31
CA PRO A 8 -20.12 -17.10 9.64
C PRO A 8 -20.82 -17.53 8.35
N VAL A 9 -22.16 -17.45 8.29
CA VAL A 9 -22.92 -17.77 7.08
C VAL A 9 -22.63 -16.78 5.96
N LEU A 10 -22.62 -15.48 6.26
CA LEU A 10 -22.30 -14.44 5.29
C LEU A 10 -20.85 -14.54 4.82
N ALA A 11 -19.91 -14.78 5.75
CA ALA A 11 -18.50 -14.95 5.44
C ALA A 11 -18.24 -16.19 4.57
N SER A 12 -18.91 -17.31 4.85
CA SER A 12 -18.80 -18.52 4.02
C SER A 12 -19.40 -18.32 2.64
N LEU A 13 -20.57 -17.70 2.51
CA LEU A 13 -21.18 -17.34 1.22
C LEU A 13 -20.22 -16.47 0.39
N LEU A 14 -19.71 -15.38 0.97
CA LEU A 14 -18.77 -14.48 0.28
C LEU A 14 -17.47 -15.19 -0.10
N THR A 15 -16.96 -16.07 0.76
CA THR A 15 -15.76 -16.87 0.47
C THR A 15 -16.00 -17.79 -0.72
N ILE A 16 -17.13 -18.49 -0.78
CA ILE A 16 -17.52 -19.34 -1.91
C ILE A 16 -17.65 -18.51 -3.19
N MET A 17 -18.32 -17.36 -3.13
CA MET A 17 -18.46 -16.46 -4.29
C MET A 17 -17.10 -15.99 -4.83
N MET A 18 -16.16 -15.68 -3.94
CA MET A 18 -14.80 -15.29 -4.33
C MET A 18 -14.01 -16.46 -4.92
N LEU A 19 -14.08 -17.65 -4.31
CA LEU A 19 -13.41 -18.87 -4.79
C LEU A 19 -13.98 -19.37 -6.12
N SER A 20 -15.23 -19.02 -6.45
CA SER A 20 -15.85 -19.33 -7.74
C SER A 20 -15.03 -18.81 -8.93
N TYR A 21 -14.15 -17.82 -8.72
CA TYR A 21 -13.20 -17.35 -9.74
C TYR A 21 -12.31 -18.45 -10.32
N ILE A 22 -12.02 -19.53 -9.56
CA ILE A 22 -11.23 -20.67 -10.05
C ILE A 22 -11.91 -21.33 -11.26
N ILE A 23 -13.23 -21.29 -11.34
CA ILE A 23 -14.05 -21.88 -12.41
C ILE A 23 -14.21 -20.88 -13.59
N GLY A 24 -13.74 -19.64 -13.44
CA GLY A 24 -13.81 -18.56 -14.42
C GLY A 24 -14.62 -17.34 -13.93
N ASP A 25 -14.76 -16.33 -14.79
CA ASP A 25 -15.53 -15.12 -14.50
C ASP A 25 -17.04 -15.40 -14.53
N ASN A 26 -17.63 -15.59 -13.36
CA ASN A 26 -19.05 -15.88 -13.17
C ASN A 26 -19.77 -14.73 -12.45
N ALA A 27 -21.10 -14.73 -12.51
CA ALA A 27 -21.92 -13.69 -11.89
C ALA A 27 -21.72 -13.58 -10.37
N PHE A 28 -21.47 -14.71 -9.68
CA PHE A 28 -21.26 -14.73 -8.23
C PHE A 28 -19.95 -14.03 -7.83
N PHE A 29 -18.86 -14.30 -8.54
CA PHE A 29 -17.58 -13.63 -8.34
C PHE A 29 -17.71 -12.12 -8.58
N ARG A 30 -18.33 -11.71 -9.70
CA ARG A 30 -18.56 -10.28 -9.99
C ARG A 30 -19.41 -9.59 -8.93
N LEU A 31 -20.46 -10.26 -8.44
CA LEU A 31 -21.29 -9.74 -7.36
C LEU A 31 -20.47 -9.55 -6.08
N ALA A 32 -19.63 -10.51 -5.69
CA ALA A 32 -18.75 -10.37 -4.54
C ALA A 32 -17.79 -9.18 -4.70
N CYS A 33 -17.20 -9.00 -5.89
CA CYS A 33 -16.37 -7.83 -6.19
C CYS A 33 -17.14 -6.52 -6.10
N PHE A 34 -18.36 -6.43 -6.64
CA PHE A 34 -19.18 -5.22 -6.55
C PHE A 34 -19.57 -4.90 -5.10
N ILE A 35 -19.92 -5.90 -4.30
CA ILE A 35 -20.19 -5.73 -2.87
C ILE A 35 -18.93 -5.23 -2.16
N PHE A 36 -17.78 -5.87 -2.41
CA PHE A 36 -16.51 -5.49 -1.79
C PHE A 36 -16.11 -4.05 -2.11
N VAL A 37 -16.14 -3.67 -3.39
CA VAL A 37 -15.82 -2.30 -3.84
C VAL A 37 -16.85 -1.30 -3.32
N GLY A 38 -18.14 -1.66 -3.31
CA GLY A 38 -19.22 -0.85 -2.78
C GLY A 38 -19.05 -0.56 -1.29
N VAL A 39 -18.77 -1.59 -0.49
CA VAL A 39 -18.52 -1.44 0.95
C VAL A 39 -17.23 -0.64 1.21
N ALA A 40 -16.15 -0.92 0.48
CA ALA A 40 -14.89 -0.21 0.63
C ALA A 40 -15.03 1.29 0.30
N SER A 41 -15.68 1.63 -0.81
CA SER A 41 -15.94 3.02 -1.20
C SER A 41 -16.95 3.70 -0.27
N GLY A 42 -17.97 3.00 0.20
CA GLY A 42 -18.92 3.51 1.19
C GLY A 42 -18.27 3.81 2.53
N TYR A 43 -17.40 2.93 3.02
CA TYR A 43 -16.61 3.15 4.23
C TYR A 43 -15.67 4.36 4.08
N ALA A 44 -14.94 4.45 2.97
CA ALA A 44 -14.10 5.61 2.67
C ALA A 44 -14.93 6.91 2.62
N GLY A 45 -16.12 6.86 2.01
CA GLY A 45 -17.07 7.97 1.98
C GLY A 45 -17.57 8.38 3.36
N ALA A 46 -17.88 7.40 4.23
CA ALA A 46 -18.30 7.66 5.61
C ALA A 46 -17.19 8.32 6.42
N ILE A 47 -15.94 7.87 6.28
CA ILE A 47 -14.77 8.53 6.88
C ILE A 47 -14.64 9.96 6.37
N ALA A 48 -14.71 10.17 5.06
CA ALA A 48 -14.62 11.50 4.47
C ALA A 48 -15.74 12.42 4.99
N TRP A 49 -16.96 11.89 5.14
CA TRP A 49 -18.07 12.63 5.72
C TRP A 49 -17.81 13.03 7.16
N HIS A 50 -17.51 12.06 8.04
CA HIS A 50 -17.40 12.31 9.47
C HIS A 50 -16.11 13.04 9.89
N HIS A 51 -15.01 12.84 9.17
CA HIS A 51 -13.71 13.39 9.57
C HIS A 51 -13.27 14.60 8.73
N VAL A 52 -13.86 14.83 7.56
CA VAL A 52 -13.43 15.92 6.67
C VAL A 52 -14.58 16.89 6.40
N LEU A 53 -15.68 16.41 5.83
CA LEU A 53 -16.77 17.27 5.37
C LEU A 53 -17.57 17.86 6.54
N TRP A 54 -17.98 17.03 7.50
CA TRP A 54 -18.77 17.50 8.64
C TRP A 54 -18.00 18.47 9.54
N PRO A 55 -16.76 18.17 9.99
CA PRO A 55 -15.99 19.12 10.82
C PRO A 55 -15.52 20.35 10.03
N GLY A 56 -15.20 20.18 8.73
CA GLY A 56 -14.68 21.27 7.90
C GLY A 56 -15.75 22.23 7.36
N LEU A 57 -16.97 21.73 7.10
CA LEU A 57 -18.04 22.50 6.46
C LEU A 57 -19.38 22.46 7.21
N GLY A 58 -19.67 21.46 8.03
CA GLY A 58 -20.94 21.39 8.76
C GLY A 58 -20.88 22.16 10.08
N GLU A 59 -19.90 21.80 10.90
CA GLU A 59 -19.73 22.30 12.26
C GLU A 59 -19.54 23.82 12.37
N PRO A 60 -18.72 24.49 11.51
CA PRO A 60 -18.55 25.94 11.58
C PRO A 60 -19.86 26.69 11.34
N PHE A 61 -20.70 26.23 10.41
CA PHE A 61 -21.99 26.86 10.10
C PHE A 61 -23.04 26.62 11.19
N VAL A 62 -23.02 25.46 11.86
CA VAL A 62 -23.94 25.16 12.96
C VAL A 62 -23.58 25.98 14.21
N GLN A 63 -22.29 26.13 14.52
CA GLN A 63 -21.83 26.84 15.72
C GLN A 63 -21.87 28.36 15.57
N ASN A 64 -21.42 28.88 14.42
CA ASN A 64 -21.21 30.32 14.23
C ASN A 64 -22.16 30.93 13.20
N GLY A 65 -23.09 30.18 12.61
CA GLY A 65 -24.10 30.69 11.67
C GLY A 65 -23.49 31.46 10.49
N VAL A 66 -24.15 32.56 10.08
CA VAL A 66 -23.68 33.43 8.98
C VAL A 66 -22.43 34.23 9.37
N SER A 67 -22.17 34.41 10.68
CA SER A 67 -20.96 35.11 11.18
C SER A 67 -19.65 34.40 10.83
N THR A 68 -19.71 33.09 10.54
CA THR A 68 -18.57 32.31 10.00
C THR A 68 -17.98 32.91 8.72
N LEU A 69 -18.80 33.59 7.90
CA LEU A 69 -18.38 34.21 6.65
C LEU A 69 -17.70 35.58 6.83
N THR A 70 -17.67 36.08 8.06
CA THR A 70 -17.09 37.38 8.42
C THR A 70 -15.82 37.24 9.25
N ASP A 71 -15.58 36.10 9.90
CA ASP A 71 -14.36 35.84 10.67
C ASP A 71 -13.16 35.52 9.77
N PRO A 72 -12.09 36.35 9.77
CA PRO A 72 -10.95 36.18 8.87
C PRO A 72 -10.22 34.84 9.02
N ALA A 73 -10.21 34.28 10.24
CA ALA A 73 -9.56 33.00 10.54
C ALA A 73 -10.37 31.78 10.04
N LEU A 74 -11.70 31.90 9.97
CA LEU A 74 -12.59 30.80 9.57
C LEU A 74 -12.92 30.84 8.07
N ILE A 75 -12.85 32.02 7.45
CA ILE A 75 -13.05 32.21 6.01
C ILE A 75 -12.14 31.28 5.20
N VAL A 76 -10.84 31.18 5.50
CA VAL A 76 -9.93 30.37 4.68
C VAL A 76 -10.29 28.88 4.77
N THR A 77 -10.62 28.40 5.96
CA THR A 77 -10.93 27.00 6.25
C THR A 77 -12.25 26.54 5.65
N VAL A 78 -13.21 27.46 5.45
CA VAL A 78 -14.55 27.15 4.92
C VAL A 78 -14.70 27.55 3.46
N VAL A 79 -14.28 28.75 3.08
CA VAL A 79 -14.47 29.31 1.73
C VAL A 79 -13.58 28.60 0.72
N VAL A 80 -12.32 28.30 1.04
CA VAL A 80 -11.42 27.65 0.09
C VAL A 80 -11.92 26.26 -0.29
N PRO A 81 -12.29 25.35 0.64
CA PRO A 81 -12.87 24.07 0.27
C PRO A 81 -14.19 24.20 -0.48
N LEU A 82 -15.05 25.15 -0.09
CA LEU A 82 -16.35 25.36 -0.75
C LEU A 82 -16.19 25.85 -2.19
N VAL A 83 -15.25 26.76 -2.44
CA VAL A 83 -14.87 27.20 -3.80
C VAL A 83 -14.28 26.03 -4.58
N LEU A 84 -13.39 25.23 -4.00
CA LEU A 84 -12.82 24.06 -4.68
C LEU A 84 -13.87 23.02 -5.02
N ILE A 85 -14.84 22.75 -4.12
CA ILE A 85 -15.98 21.87 -4.38
C ILE A 85 -16.84 22.44 -5.51
N GLY A 86 -17.17 23.73 -5.47
CA GLY A 86 -17.93 24.40 -6.53
C GLY A 86 -17.24 24.35 -7.89
N LEU A 87 -15.92 24.60 -7.92
CA LEU A 87 -15.10 24.46 -9.13
C LEU A 87 -15.10 23.02 -9.64
N MET A 88 -15.09 22.03 -8.74
CA MET A 88 -15.11 20.62 -9.12
C MET A 88 -16.43 20.21 -9.79
N LEU A 89 -17.56 20.82 -9.40
CA LEU A 89 -18.87 20.58 -10.04
C LEU A 89 -18.87 21.01 -11.51
N PHE A 90 -18.08 22.01 -11.91
CA PHE A 90 -17.95 22.43 -13.31
C PHE A 90 -17.35 21.35 -14.23
N LYS A 91 -16.73 20.30 -13.67
CA LYS A 91 -16.26 19.14 -14.43
C LYS A 91 -17.39 18.23 -14.93
N LEU A 92 -18.61 18.41 -14.43
CA LEU A 92 -19.76 17.58 -14.83
C LEU A 92 -20.25 17.89 -16.26
N SER A 93 -19.89 19.05 -16.80
CA SER A 93 -20.19 19.45 -18.19
C SER A 93 -18.89 19.65 -18.99
N ALA A 94 -18.87 19.13 -20.22
CA ALA A 94 -17.72 19.23 -21.11
C ALA A 94 -17.33 20.69 -21.44
N ALA A 95 -18.31 21.61 -21.43
CA ALA A 95 -18.08 23.03 -21.75
C ALA A 95 -17.39 23.81 -20.62
N THR A 96 -17.62 23.45 -19.36
CA THR A 96 -17.06 24.13 -18.18
C THR A 96 -15.90 23.36 -17.54
N ALA A 97 -15.57 22.19 -18.07
CA ALA A 97 -14.52 21.31 -17.57
C ALA A 97 -13.14 21.97 -17.32
N PRO A 98 -12.66 22.93 -18.15
CA PRO A 98 -11.37 23.58 -17.90
C PRO A 98 -11.29 24.29 -16.54
N TYR A 99 -12.40 24.88 -16.06
CA TYR A 99 -12.44 25.60 -14.78
C TYR A 99 -12.40 24.67 -13.55
N GLY A 100 -12.76 23.39 -13.72
CA GLY A 100 -12.66 22.35 -12.69
C GLY A 100 -11.30 21.66 -12.62
N THR A 101 -10.31 22.11 -13.40
CA THR A 101 -8.98 21.47 -13.45
C THR A 101 -8.16 21.71 -12.19
N LEU A 102 -8.32 22.88 -11.55
CA LEU A 102 -7.54 23.26 -10.37
C LEU A 102 -7.78 22.31 -9.17
N PRO A 103 -9.02 22.00 -8.75
CA PRO A 103 -9.28 21.00 -7.72
C PRO A 103 -8.67 19.63 -8.04
N LEU A 104 -8.72 19.18 -9.30
CA LEU A 104 -8.14 17.89 -9.69
C LEU A 104 -6.61 17.89 -9.61
N ALA A 105 -5.97 18.96 -10.10
CA ALA A 105 -4.53 19.11 -10.02
C ALA A 105 -4.06 19.11 -8.56
N LEU A 106 -4.82 19.75 -7.68
CA LEU A 106 -4.59 19.76 -6.24
C LEU A 106 -4.78 18.37 -5.62
N MET A 107 -5.86 17.64 -5.96
CA MET A 107 -6.07 16.27 -5.48
C MET A 107 -4.95 15.32 -5.92
N VAL A 108 -4.52 15.41 -7.19
CA VAL A 108 -3.42 14.59 -7.73
C VAL A 108 -2.10 14.98 -7.09
N GLY A 109 -1.83 16.28 -6.91
CA GLY A 109 -0.61 16.77 -6.28
C GLY A 109 -0.48 16.36 -4.82
N ILE A 110 -1.55 16.53 -4.03
CA ILE A 110 -1.60 16.06 -2.64
C ILE A 110 -1.50 14.53 -2.60
N GLY A 111 -2.25 13.83 -3.45
CA GLY A 111 -2.20 12.37 -3.53
C GLY A 111 -0.78 11.86 -3.83
N ALA A 112 -0.11 12.43 -4.82
CA ALA A 112 1.28 12.11 -5.14
C ALA A 112 2.24 12.46 -4.00
N GLY A 113 2.07 13.61 -3.36
CA GLY A 113 2.87 14.03 -2.20
C GLY A 113 2.71 13.07 -1.01
N VAL A 114 1.49 12.65 -0.70
CA VAL A 114 1.21 11.66 0.35
C VAL A 114 1.78 10.29 -0.01
N LEU A 115 1.70 9.87 -1.28
CA LEU A 115 2.27 8.61 -1.75
C LEU A 115 3.80 8.59 -1.65
N VAL A 116 4.46 9.65 -2.12
CA VAL A 116 5.91 9.79 -2.08
C VAL A 116 6.40 9.95 -0.64
N GLY A 117 5.76 10.84 0.13
CA GLY A 117 6.06 11.06 1.54
C GLY A 117 5.87 9.78 2.36
N GLY A 118 4.75 9.09 2.17
CA GLY A 118 4.45 7.82 2.81
C GLY A 118 5.38 6.68 2.39
N ALA A 119 5.85 6.65 1.14
CA ALA A 119 6.89 5.71 0.73
C ALA A 119 8.23 6.03 1.42
N ILE A 120 8.62 7.31 1.50
CA ILE A 120 9.88 7.69 2.16
C ILE A 120 9.84 7.35 3.65
N THR A 121 8.82 7.79 4.36
CA THR A 121 8.73 7.64 5.82
C THR A 121 8.24 6.26 6.25
N GLY A 122 7.39 5.62 5.45
CA GLY A 122 6.82 4.31 5.73
C GLY A 122 7.68 3.14 5.26
N THR A 123 8.52 3.32 4.23
CA THR A 123 9.37 2.24 3.71
C THR A 123 10.85 2.62 3.72
N LEU A 124 11.28 3.60 2.93
CA LEU A 124 12.71 3.83 2.69
C LEU A 124 13.51 4.13 3.96
N ILE A 125 13.01 5.02 4.83
CA ILE A 125 13.67 5.37 6.09
C ILE A 125 13.70 4.17 7.03
N PRO A 126 12.57 3.53 7.39
CA PRO A 126 12.59 2.34 8.24
C PRO A 126 13.47 1.21 7.69
N GLN A 127 13.44 0.96 6.39
CA GLN A 127 14.27 -0.07 5.74
C GLN A 127 15.76 0.27 5.83
N SER A 128 16.13 1.52 5.61
CA SER A 128 17.52 1.97 5.78
C SER A 128 17.98 1.84 7.23
N MET A 129 17.14 2.22 8.20
CA MET A 129 17.46 2.07 9.61
C MET A 129 17.60 0.59 10.00
N ALA A 130 16.69 -0.28 9.53
CA ALA A 130 16.76 -1.71 9.77
C ALA A 130 18.05 -2.34 9.20
N ALA A 131 18.50 -1.89 8.02
CA ALA A 131 19.78 -2.30 7.47
C ALA A 131 20.96 -1.85 8.34
N MET A 132 20.90 -0.64 8.93
CA MET A 132 21.92 -0.13 9.85
C MET A 132 21.93 -0.88 11.19
N THR A 133 20.76 -1.15 11.79
CA THR A 133 20.67 -1.89 13.06
C THR A 133 21.10 -3.34 12.90
N THR A 134 20.96 -3.92 11.71
CA THR A 134 21.48 -5.25 11.39
C THR A 134 23.00 -5.34 11.51
N LEU A 135 23.73 -4.21 11.48
CA LEU A 135 25.18 -4.17 11.71
C LEU A 135 25.54 -4.16 13.20
N ASP A 136 24.65 -3.72 14.10
CA ASP A 136 24.90 -3.68 15.53
C ASP A 136 24.85 -5.10 16.14
N PRO A 137 25.98 -5.62 16.69
CA PRO A 137 26.00 -6.93 17.32
C PRO A 137 25.01 -7.07 18.49
N ARG A 138 24.72 -5.98 19.21
CA ARG A 138 23.84 -6.00 20.38
C ARG A 138 22.37 -6.18 20.00
N ALA A 139 21.99 -5.74 18.80
CA ALA A 139 20.64 -5.87 18.28
C ALA A 139 20.37 -7.27 17.70
N VAL A 140 21.40 -7.91 17.10
CA VAL A 140 21.22 -9.17 16.36
C VAL A 140 21.57 -10.41 17.18
N ALA A 141 22.61 -10.35 18.03
CA ALA A 141 23.05 -11.52 18.82
C ALA A 141 21.93 -12.17 19.67
N PRO A 142 20.97 -11.44 20.26
CA PRO A 142 19.87 -12.05 21.00
C PRO A 142 18.85 -12.81 20.12
N GLN A 143 18.81 -12.53 18.81
CA GLN A 143 17.81 -13.09 17.89
C GLN A 143 18.35 -14.32 17.17
N THR A 144 19.63 -14.30 16.78
CA THR A 144 20.25 -15.36 15.98
C THR A 144 21.22 -16.24 16.78
N GLY A 145 21.66 -15.81 17.96
CA GLY A 145 22.67 -16.52 18.75
C GLY A 145 24.09 -16.42 18.19
N GLU A 146 24.30 -15.62 17.14
CA GLU A 146 25.61 -15.45 16.49
C GLU A 146 26.56 -14.64 17.37
N THR A 147 27.60 -15.29 17.91
CA THR A 147 28.53 -14.66 18.87
C THR A 147 29.98 -14.56 18.38
N GLY A 148 30.31 -15.09 17.19
CA GLY A 148 31.69 -15.21 16.72
C GLY A 148 31.87 -15.03 15.20
N LEU A 149 32.62 -15.94 14.57
CA LEU A 149 32.99 -15.88 13.15
C LEU A 149 31.78 -15.87 12.19
N GLU A 150 30.70 -16.56 12.55
CA GLU A 150 29.45 -16.59 11.79
C GLU A 150 28.88 -15.18 11.57
N ARG A 151 28.93 -14.35 12.62
CA ARG A 151 28.48 -12.95 12.56
C ARG A 151 29.32 -12.14 11.57
N VAL A 152 30.63 -12.32 11.60
CA VAL A 152 31.56 -11.62 10.71
C VAL A 152 31.27 -12.00 9.26
N ILE A 153 31.07 -13.29 8.99
CA ILE A 153 30.71 -13.79 7.66
C ILE A 153 29.37 -13.18 7.21
N ASN A 154 28.34 -13.18 8.06
CA ASN A 154 27.03 -12.62 7.74
C ASN A 154 27.10 -11.11 7.45
N VAL A 155 27.83 -10.34 8.25
CA VAL A 155 28.03 -8.91 8.01
C VAL A 155 28.79 -8.67 6.71
N ILE A 156 29.80 -9.48 6.39
CA ILE A 156 30.51 -9.38 5.12
C ILE A 156 29.59 -9.67 3.94
N ILE A 157 28.77 -10.74 4.02
CA ILE A 157 27.80 -11.09 2.98
C ILE A 157 26.78 -9.95 2.81
N LEU A 158 26.24 -9.41 3.90
CA LEU A 158 25.29 -8.29 3.90
C LEU A 158 25.90 -7.06 3.22
N LEU A 159 27.11 -6.65 3.63
CA LEU A 159 27.79 -5.48 3.07
C LEU A 159 28.15 -5.71 1.60
N ALA A 160 28.68 -6.89 1.25
CA ALA A 160 29.02 -7.24 -0.12
C ALA A 160 27.77 -7.24 -1.01
N GLY A 161 26.68 -7.87 -0.57
CA GLY A 161 25.40 -7.89 -1.29
C GLY A 161 24.82 -6.49 -1.46
N THR A 162 24.81 -5.68 -0.40
CA THR A 162 24.29 -4.30 -0.42
C THR A 162 25.11 -3.41 -1.35
N LEU A 163 26.44 -3.40 -1.22
CA LEU A 163 27.33 -2.60 -2.06
C LEU A 163 27.26 -3.04 -3.52
N SER A 164 27.24 -4.36 -3.77
CA SER A 164 27.13 -4.93 -5.11
C SER A 164 25.80 -4.57 -5.77
N THR A 165 24.70 -4.59 -5.03
CA THR A 165 23.36 -4.17 -5.47
C THR A 165 23.29 -2.68 -5.76
N LEU A 166 23.84 -1.83 -4.87
CA LEU A 166 23.93 -0.38 -5.10
C LEU A 166 24.77 -0.05 -6.34
N MET A 167 25.87 -0.79 -6.56
CA MET A 167 26.69 -0.65 -7.76
C MET A 167 25.97 -1.09 -9.03
N TYR A 168 25.11 -2.12 -8.96
CA TYR A 168 24.26 -2.52 -10.09
C TYR A 168 23.31 -1.38 -10.51
N PHE A 169 22.64 -0.74 -9.55
CA PHE A 169 21.70 0.35 -9.79
C PHE A 169 22.36 1.72 -10.00
N ARG A 170 23.69 1.83 -9.94
CA ARG A 170 24.40 3.10 -10.16
C ARG A 170 24.16 3.60 -11.59
N PHE A 171 23.23 4.54 -11.72
CA PHE A 171 22.81 5.19 -12.97
C PHE A 171 23.80 6.25 -13.49
N THR A 172 25.03 6.30 -12.96
CA THR A 172 26.12 7.10 -13.55
C THR A 172 26.83 6.26 -14.61
N ALA A 173 26.13 5.99 -15.71
CA ALA A 173 26.79 5.75 -16.98
C ALA A 173 27.09 7.13 -17.56
N THR A 174 28.28 7.66 -17.27
CA THR A 174 28.85 8.73 -18.11
C THR A 174 28.87 8.20 -19.55
N ARG A 175 28.03 8.76 -20.41
CA ARG A 175 28.19 8.58 -21.85
C ARG A 175 29.52 9.25 -22.23
N SER A 176 30.54 8.44 -22.52
CA SER A 176 31.67 8.92 -23.30
C SER A 176 31.15 9.36 -24.67
N ALA A 177 31.71 10.44 -25.22
CA ALA A 177 31.40 10.94 -26.55
C ALA A 177 31.71 9.92 -27.69
N SER A 178 32.28 8.76 -27.38
CA SER A 178 32.64 7.68 -28.32
C SER A 178 31.83 6.38 -28.18
N GLY A 179 30.72 6.36 -27.43
CA GLY A 179 29.79 5.22 -27.43
C GLY A 179 30.24 3.94 -26.71
N GLU A 180 31.48 3.85 -26.23
CA GLU A 180 31.95 2.71 -25.42
C GLU A 180 31.87 3.00 -23.91
N THR A 181 31.04 2.23 -23.22
CA THR A 181 30.99 2.19 -21.75
C THR A 181 32.25 1.54 -21.18
N ARG A 182 33.25 2.35 -20.84
CA ARG A 182 34.45 1.88 -20.14
C ARG A 182 34.15 1.69 -18.63
N ARG A 183 33.38 0.64 -18.28
CA ARG A 183 33.37 0.09 -16.92
C ARG A 183 34.64 -0.74 -16.73
N THR A 184 35.45 -0.45 -15.71
CA THR A 184 36.60 -1.28 -15.30
C THR A 184 36.12 -2.73 -15.10
N ARG A 185 36.91 -3.76 -15.49
CA ARG A 185 36.50 -5.18 -15.38
C ARG A 185 35.96 -5.54 -14.00
N LEU A 186 36.61 -5.05 -12.94
CA LEU A 186 36.16 -5.18 -11.55
C LEU A 186 34.74 -4.65 -11.31
N MET A 187 34.40 -3.49 -11.86
CA MET A 187 33.08 -2.87 -11.72
C MET A 187 31.99 -3.66 -12.46
N ARG A 188 32.32 -4.33 -13.57
CA ARG A 188 31.37 -5.19 -14.30
C ARG A 188 31.05 -6.47 -13.52
N ILE A 189 32.06 -7.09 -12.90
CA ILE A 189 31.89 -8.30 -12.08
C ILE A 189 31.07 -7.98 -10.82
N VAL A 190 31.43 -6.90 -10.11
CA VAL A 190 30.72 -6.48 -8.90
C VAL A 190 29.28 -6.06 -9.21
N ALA A 191 29.01 -5.38 -10.33
CA ALA A 191 27.64 -5.06 -10.74
C ALA A 191 26.86 -6.32 -11.14
N SER A 192 27.48 -7.29 -11.83
CA SER A 192 26.82 -8.56 -12.18
C SER A 192 26.44 -9.37 -10.94
N GLY A 193 27.28 -9.34 -9.90
CA GLY A 193 26.95 -9.94 -8.60
C GLY A 193 25.69 -9.32 -7.99
N GLY A 194 25.49 -8.01 -8.15
CA GLY A 194 24.33 -7.30 -7.62
C GLY A 194 23.05 -7.74 -8.32
N GLY A 195 23.13 -7.96 -9.64
CA GLY A 195 22.03 -8.54 -10.42
C GLY A 195 21.59 -9.92 -9.90
N PHE A 196 22.53 -10.77 -9.50
CA PHE A 196 22.22 -12.07 -8.88
C PHE A 196 21.51 -11.90 -7.54
N PHE A 197 22.00 -11.02 -6.65
CA PHE A 197 21.33 -10.74 -5.37
C PHE A 197 19.90 -10.21 -5.56
N ILE A 198 19.69 -9.35 -6.55
CA ILE A 198 18.35 -8.83 -6.89
C ILE A 198 17.44 -9.96 -7.37
N ALA A 199 17.92 -10.79 -8.31
CA ALA A 199 17.15 -11.92 -8.83
C ALA A 199 16.79 -12.93 -7.72
N LEU A 200 17.75 -13.23 -6.83
CA LEU A 200 17.54 -14.08 -5.67
C LEU A 200 16.49 -13.49 -4.73
N THR A 201 16.61 -12.20 -4.40
CA THR A 201 15.65 -11.52 -3.51
C THR A 201 14.24 -11.53 -4.09
N PHE A 202 14.07 -11.19 -5.38
CA PHE A 202 12.77 -11.29 -6.04
C PHE A 202 12.25 -12.73 -6.07
N GLY A 203 13.12 -13.71 -6.29
CA GLY A 203 12.77 -15.13 -6.23
C GLY A 203 12.22 -15.54 -4.86
N VAL A 204 12.90 -15.15 -3.78
CA VAL A 204 12.45 -15.41 -2.40
C VAL A 204 11.15 -14.68 -2.09
N MET A 205 11.01 -13.41 -2.47
CA MET A 205 9.77 -12.64 -2.26
C MET A 205 8.59 -13.26 -3.01
N TYR A 206 8.80 -13.72 -4.24
CA TYR A 206 7.78 -14.40 -5.03
C TYR A 206 7.40 -15.76 -4.44
N ALA A 207 8.38 -16.56 -4.03
CA ALA A 207 8.14 -17.84 -3.37
C ALA A 207 7.38 -17.65 -2.04
N GLY A 208 7.74 -16.62 -1.27
CA GLY A 208 7.03 -16.25 -0.04
C GLY A 208 5.58 -15.82 -0.32
N ALA A 209 5.35 -15.01 -1.36
CA ALA A 209 4.01 -14.61 -1.77
C ALA A 209 3.15 -15.80 -2.23
N LEU A 210 3.74 -16.73 -3.00
CA LEU A 210 3.06 -17.97 -3.40
C LEU A 210 2.72 -18.85 -2.19
N ALA A 211 3.69 -19.05 -1.29
CA ALA A 211 3.46 -19.82 -0.07
C ALA A 211 2.35 -19.21 0.78
N ALA A 212 2.36 -17.89 0.97
CA ALA A 212 1.30 -17.17 1.66
C ALA A 212 -0.06 -17.31 0.96
N ALA A 213 -0.10 -17.20 -0.37
CA ALA A 213 -1.34 -17.39 -1.12
C ALA A 213 -1.92 -18.81 -0.96
N VAL A 214 -1.06 -19.84 -0.99
CA VAL A 214 -1.47 -21.24 -0.75
C VAL A 214 -1.96 -21.43 0.68
N ILE A 215 -1.28 -20.84 1.67
CA ILE A 215 -1.71 -20.89 3.09
C ILE A 215 -3.08 -20.23 3.24
N VAL A 216 -3.27 -19.02 2.71
CA VAL A 216 -4.56 -18.31 2.75
C VAL A 216 -5.65 -19.13 2.07
N LEU A 217 -5.36 -19.77 0.92
CA LEU A 217 -6.33 -20.64 0.26
C LEU A 217 -6.70 -21.83 1.14
N ALA A 218 -5.71 -22.50 1.75
CA ALA A 218 -5.94 -23.61 2.66
C ALA A 218 -6.78 -23.20 3.89
N GLU A 219 -6.47 -22.05 4.50
CA GLU A 219 -7.26 -21.48 5.59
C GLU A 219 -8.71 -21.20 5.19
N ARG A 220 -8.95 -20.68 3.98
CA ARG A 220 -10.32 -20.44 3.49
C ARG A 220 -11.08 -21.74 3.23
N VAL A 221 -10.43 -22.77 2.72
CA VAL A 221 -11.05 -24.10 2.54
C VAL A 221 -11.35 -24.75 3.89
N GLN A 222 -10.42 -24.69 4.85
CA GLN A 222 -10.61 -25.19 6.20
C GLN A 222 -11.76 -24.47 6.91
N PHE A 223 -11.80 -23.13 6.82
CA PHE A 223 -12.90 -22.33 7.35
C PHE A 223 -14.27 -22.78 6.80
N LEU A 224 -14.37 -23.02 5.49
CA LEU A 224 -15.61 -23.52 4.89
C LEU A 224 -15.98 -24.92 5.41
N ALA A 225 -15.00 -25.82 5.55
CA ALA A 225 -15.23 -27.15 6.11
C ALA A 225 -15.73 -27.10 7.55
N GLU A 226 -15.12 -26.26 8.39
CA GLU A 226 -15.53 -26.04 9.78
C GLU A 226 -16.94 -25.46 9.88
N VAL A 227 -17.30 -24.51 9.03
CA VAL A 227 -18.66 -23.96 8.98
C VAL A 227 -19.67 -25.05 8.62
N VAL A 228 -19.38 -25.90 7.64
CA VAL A 228 -20.27 -27.01 7.24
C VAL A 228 -20.43 -28.03 8.36
N VAL A 229 -19.34 -28.45 8.99
CA VAL A 229 -19.37 -29.41 10.12
C VAL A 229 -20.15 -28.85 11.30
N ASN A 230 -19.94 -27.58 11.65
CA ASN A 230 -20.67 -26.92 12.75
C ASN A 230 -22.17 -26.78 12.45
N MET A 231 -22.56 -26.62 11.19
CA MET A 231 -23.97 -26.58 10.78
C MET A 231 -24.61 -27.97 10.82
N LEU A 232 -23.89 -29.01 10.38
CA LEU A 232 -24.36 -30.39 10.40
C LEU A 232 -24.43 -30.98 11.81
N GLY A 233 -23.49 -30.65 12.70
CA GLY A 233 -23.48 -31.11 14.09
C GLY A 233 -24.48 -30.39 15.01
N ARG A 234 -25.17 -29.36 14.50
CA ARG A 234 -26.24 -28.62 15.20
C ARG A 234 -27.65 -29.06 14.77
N LEU A 235 -27.78 -29.93 13.77
CA LEU A 235 -29.02 -30.59 13.34
C LEU A 235 -29.18 -31.94 14.06
#